data_AF-A0A183CS28-F1
#
_entry.id   AF-A0A183CS28-F1
#
_cell.length_a   1.000
_cell.length_b   1.000
_cell.length_c   1.000
_cell.angle_alpha   90.00
_cell.angle_beta   90.00
_cell.angle_gamma   90.00
#
_symmetry.space_group_name_H-M   'P 1'
#
loop_
_entity.id
_entity.type
_entity.pdbx_description
1 polymer ?
#
loop_
_entity_poly.entity_id
_entity_poly.type
_entity_poly.pdbx_seq_one_letter_code
_entity_poly.pdbx_strand_id
1 'polypeptide(L)'
;TSTADLSPEDIGIIASMGDSLATGAGLWPRTDIEFRGAAFPIGGDATIDGLVTVPNILREFIDSNMLHGVSHGMGQRDQLPENQLNVAVSGASSSSMPKQASELVRRMKQLRELDVFNTWALVIVTIGTEEVCKNCTGPNTKALIEALDVLNRGIHKALVILLGPIHVTSLYEQKFNLLKTRCLCSQSKDDRFMSALSEQWIKAFEHVQTHMENAKRKTFNALALPMLTVTSRYPYSLFIPNKVCFCCF
;
A
#
# COMPACT_ATOMS: atom_id res chain seq x y z
N THR A 1 0.61 16.59 18.80
CA THR A 1 -0.41 15.90 17.97
C THR A 1 -0.41 14.42 18.28
N SER A 2 -1.59 13.79 18.33
CA SER A 2 -1.82 12.34 18.44
C SER A 2 -2.25 11.81 17.08
N THR A 3 -2.19 10.49 16.83
CA THR A 3 -2.73 9.92 15.58
C THR A 3 -4.22 10.22 15.38
N ALA A 4 -4.96 10.47 16.47
CA ALA A 4 -6.39 10.78 16.44
C ALA A 4 -6.70 12.24 16.02
N ASP A 5 -5.71 13.13 16.13
CA ASP A 5 -5.86 14.58 15.88
C ASP A 5 -4.96 15.02 14.71
N LEU A 6 -4.66 14.11 13.79
CA LEU A 6 -3.83 14.38 12.63
C LEU A 6 -4.64 15.05 11.52
N SER A 7 -4.13 16.18 11.02
CA SER A 7 -4.61 16.81 9.80
C SER A 7 -3.65 16.54 8.63
N PRO A 8 -4.10 16.71 7.36
CA PRO A 8 -3.22 16.63 6.20
C PRO A 8 -1.97 17.52 6.34
N GLU A 9 -2.09 18.71 6.94
CA GLU A 9 -0.96 19.62 7.13
C GLU A 9 0.14 19.15 8.10
N ASP A 10 -0.15 18.18 8.96
CA ASP A 10 0.83 17.64 9.90
C ASP A 10 1.83 16.67 9.23
N ILE A 11 1.49 16.16 8.04
CA ILE A 11 2.22 15.08 7.37
C ILE A 11 3.37 15.66 6.55
N GLY A 12 4.61 15.40 6.97
CA GLY A 12 5.81 15.84 6.25
C GLY A 12 6.62 14.71 5.61
N ILE A 13 6.31 13.45 5.92
CA ILE A 13 6.93 12.27 5.31
C ILE A 13 5.84 11.37 4.75
N ILE A 14 6.01 10.91 3.51
CA ILE A 14 5.19 9.86 2.94
C ILE A 14 6.08 8.69 2.51
N ALA A 15 5.61 7.47 2.79
CA ALA A 15 6.34 6.25 2.49
C ALA A 15 5.40 5.14 2.05
N SER A 16 5.94 4.15 1.34
CA SER A 16 5.17 2.99 0.91
C SER A 16 5.94 1.68 1.02
N MET A 17 5.21 0.65 1.42
CA MET A 17 5.61 -0.76 1.41
C MET A 17 4.53 -1.54 0.67
N GLY A 18 4.86 -2.74 0.21
CA GLY A 18 3.86 -3.62 -0.40
C GLY A 18 4.34 -4.40 -1.60
N ASP A 19 3.35 -4.71 -2.44
CA ASP A 19 3.46 -5.47 -3.68
C ASP A 19 3.38 -4.55 -4.92
N SER A 20 3.10 -5.13 -6.09
CA SER A 20 2.99 -4.42 -7.37
C SER A 20 2.11 -3.17 -7.33
N LEU A 21 1.05 -3.14 -6.51
CA LEU A 21 0.17 -1.98 -6.38
C LEU A 21 0.91 -0.75 -5.88
N ALA A 22 1.84 -0.92 -4.93
CA ALA A 22 2.65 0.17 -4.43
C ALA A 22 3.78 0.55 -5.40
N THR A 23 4.26 -0.39 -6.20
CA THR A 23 5.32 -0.10 -7.19
C THR A 23 4.82 0.63 -8.45
N GLY A 24 3.51 0.62 -8.71
CA GLY A 24 2.95 1.12 -9.96
C GLY A 24 3.24 0.22 -11.16
N ALA A 25 3.47 -1.08 -10.93
CA ALA A 25 3.64 -2.04 -12.01
C ALA A 25 2.36 -2.14 -12.84
N GLY A 26 2.49 -2.01 -14.16
CA GLY A 26 1.37 -2.03 -15.10
C GLY A 26 0.78 -0.65 -15.41
N LEU A 27 1.19 0.44 -14.74
CA LEU A 27 0.76 1.80 -15.11
C LEU A 27 1.31 2.23 -16.47
N TRP A 28 2.49 1.72 -16.85
CA TRP A 28 3.02 1.94 -18.19
C TRP A 28 2.55 0.85 -19.16
N PRO A 29 1.76 1.20 -20.21
CA PRO A 29 1.17 0.22 -21.09
C PRO A 29 2.20 -0.71 -21.74
N ARG A 30 1.85 -2.00 -21.84
CA ARG A 30 2.61 -3.03 -22.58
C ARG A 30 4.00 -3.36 -22.02
N THR A 31 4.32 -2.90 -20.81
CA THR A 31 5.59 -3.23 -20.14
C THR A 31 5.32 -3.68 -18.70
N ASP A 32 6.28 -4.39 -18.11
CA ASP A 32 6.28 -4.72 -16.68
C ASP A 32 7.18 -3.76 -15.88
N ILE A 33 7.41 -2.56 -16.42
CA ILE A 33 8.17 -1.52 -15.74
C ILE A 33 7.34 -0.97 -14.58
N GLU A 34 7.99 -0.84 -13.42
CA GLU A 34 7.41 -0.23 -12.22
C GLU A 34 7.41 1.29 -12.35
N PHE A 35 6.24 1.91 -12.54
CA PHE A 35 6.11 3.35 -12.62
C PHE A 35 5.78 3.95 -11.25
N ARG A 36 6.78 3.95 -10.36
CA ARG A 36 6.63 4.39 -8.96
C ARG A 36 6.23 5.86 -8.84
N GLY A 37 6.68 6.71 -9.75
CA GLY A 37 6.29 8.12 -9.82
C GLY A 37 4.81 8.38 -10.14
N ALA A 38 4.10 7.39 -10.68
CA ALA A 38 2.65 7.45 -10.94
C ALA A 38 1.84 6.53 -10.00
N ALA A 39 2.48 5.79 -9.10
CA ALA A 39 1.80 4.89 -8.18
C ALA A 39 0.95 5.66 -7.16
N PHE A 40 -0.31 5.25 -6.99
CA PHE A 40 -1.26 5.97 -6.11
C PHE A 40 -0.75 6.21 -4.68
N PRO A 41 0.02 5.31 -4.02
CA PRO A 41 0.38 5.53 -2.62
C PRO A 41 1.29 6.72 -2.45
N ILE A 42 2.36 6.83 -3.25
CA ILE A 42 3.39 7.87 -3.04
C ILE A 42 4.01 8.44 -4.32
N GLY A 43 3.40 8.28 -5.50
CA GLY A 43 3.89 8.86 -6.75
C GLY A 43 3.68 10.37 -6.84
N GLY A 44 4.65 11.12 -7.38
CA GLY A 44 4.58 12.58 -7.49
C GLY A 44 5.01 13.17 -8.83
N ASP A 45 4.99 12.40 -9.91
CA ASP A 45 5.43 12.86 -11.26
C ASP A 45 4.43 13.78 -11.99
N ALA A 46 3.26 14.02 -11.42
CA ALA A 46 2.30 15.01 -11.91
C ALA A 46 1.72 15.83 -10.76
N THR A 47 0.84 16.79 -11.05
CA THR A 47 -0.03 17.47 -10.08
C THR A 47 -1.36 16.73 -9.95
N ILE A 48 -2.24 17.19 -9.06
CA ILE A 48 -3.58 16.61 -8.87
C ILE A 48 -4.44 16.63 -10.15
N ASP A 49 -4.20 17.60 -11.05
CA ASP A 49 -4.88 17.69 -12.36
C ASP A 49 -4.48 16.58 -13.33
N GLY A 50 -3.28 16.03 -13.18
CA GLY A 50 -2.73 15.01 -14.07
C GLY A 50 -2.86 13.60 -13.50
N LEU A 51 -2.45 13.40 -12.24
CA LEU A 51 -2.50 12.11 -11.55
C LEU A 51 -2.99 12.33 -10.12
N VAL A 52 -4.05 11.62 -9.75
CA VAL A 52 -4.59 11.65 -8.39
C VAL A 52 -3.88 10.61 -7.53
N THR A 53 -2.76 11.03 -6.94
CA THR A 53 -1.99 10.24 -5.96
C THR A 53 -2.10 10.87 -4.58
N VAL A 54 -1.80 10.11 -3.51
CA VAL A 54 -1.85 10.67 -2.15
C VAL A 54 -0.90 11.86 -1.96
N PRO A 55 0.36 11.87 -2.45
CA PRO A 55 1.20 13.06 -2.39
C PRO A 55 0.58 14.27 -3.08
N ASN A 56 -0.06 14.08 -4.23
CA ASN A 56 -0.66 15.19 -4.97
C ASN A 56 -1.88 15.76 -4.26
N ILE A 57 -2.65 14.91 -3.56
CA ILE A 57 -3.72 15.38 -2.66
C ILE A 57 -3.14 16.14 -1.47
N LEU A 58 -2.10 15.61 -0.81
CA LEU A 58 -1.49 16.27 0.34
C LEU A 58 -0.93 17.65 -0.02
N ARG A 59 -0.32 17.78 -1.21
CA ARG A 59 0.21 19.05 -1.75
C ARG A 59 -0.83 20.15 -1.93
N GLU A 60 -2.12 19.84 -1.91
CA GLU A 60 -3.18 20.86 -1.88
C GLU A 60 -3.32 21.51 -0.49
N PHE A 61 -2.78 20.88 0.56
CA PHE A 61 -2.86 21.33 1.96
C PHE A 61 -1.50 21.75 2.53
N ILE A 62 -0.37 21.32 1.94
CA ILE A 62 0.99 21.65 2.37
C ILE A 62 1.84 22.16 1.20
N ASP A 63 2.81 23.03 1.50
CA ASP A 63 3.80 23.42 0.49
C ASP A 63 4.54 22.20 -0.03
N SER A 64 4.66 22.10 -1.36
CA SER A 64 5.20 20.93 -2.06
C SER A 64 6.64 20.56 -1.66
N ASN A 65 7.41 21.54 -1.18
CA ASN A 65 8.79 21.35 -0.70
C ASN A 65 8.86 20.75 0.71
N MET A 66 7.75 20.65 1.43
CA MET A 66 7.70 20.10 2.80
C MET A 66 7.35 18.61 2.85
N LEU A 67 6.98 18.00 1.72
CA LEU A 67 6.64 16.58 1.65
C LEU A 67 7.83 15.74 1.16
N HIS A 68 8.41 14.96 2.05
CA HIS A 68 9.55 14.10 1.77
C HIS A 68 9.14 12.64 1.52
N GLY A 69 9.97 11.89 0.78
CA GLY A 69 9.77 10.46 0.52
C GLY A 69 8.96 10.12 -0.72
N VAL A 70 8.47 11.14 -1.43
CA VAL A 70 7.71 11.00 -2.69
C VAL A 70 8.51 10.23 -3.74
N SER A 71 7.84 9.36 -4.48
CA SER A 71 8.40 8.60 -5.59
C SER A 71 8.39 9.38 -6.89
N HIS A 72 9.46 9.19 -7.68
CA HIS A 72 9.63 9.81 -8.98
C HIS A 72 10.25 8.82 -9.98
N GLY A 73 9.79 8.88 -11.22
CA GLY A 73 10.30 8.09 -12.32
C GLY A 73 9.89 6.62 -12.28
N MET A 74 10.64 5.84 -13.04
CA MET A 74 10.40 4.41 -13.29
C MET A 74 11.62 3.59 -12.87
N GLY A 75 11.37 2.40 -12.33
CA GLY A 75 12.45 1.48 -11.96
C GLY A 75 12.16 0.70 -10.68
N GLN A 76 13.01 -0.28 -10.43
CA GLN A 76 13.00 -1.04 -9.19
C GLN A 76 13.52 -0.21 -8.01
N ARG A 77 13.16 -0.62 -6.80
CA ARG A 77 13.56 0.00 -5.54
C ARG A 77 15.06 0.36 -5.46
N ASP A 78 15.93 -0.52 -5.97
CA ASP A 78 17.39 -0.38 -5.87
C ASP A 78 18.00 0.50 -6.98
N GLN A 79 17.18 0.90 -7.97
CA GLN A 79 17.57 1.78 -9.07
C GLN A 79 17.19 3.25 -8.79
N LEU A 80 16.34 3.48 -7.78
CA LEU A 80 15.86 4.81 -7.41
C LEU A 80 16.61 5.36 -6.19
N PRO A 81 16.72 6.70 -6.08
CA PRO A 81 17.35 7.37 -4.94
C PRO A 81 16.81 6.90 -3.57
N GLU A 82 17.70 6.76 -2.58
CA GLU A 82 17.32 6.29 -1.23
C GLU A 82 16.40 7.26 -0.47
N ASN A 83 16.32 8.52 -0.89
CA ASN A 83 15.40 9.50 -0.32
C ASN A 83 13.94 9.29 -0.78
N GLN A 84 13.69 8.47 -1.82
CA GLN A 84 12.35 8.01 -2.17
C GLN A 84 11.99 6.80 -1.30
N LEU A 85 10.90 6.92 -0.55
CA LEU A 85 10.53 5.98 0.51
C LEU A 85 9.55 4.90 0.05
N ASN A 86 9.49 4.61 -1.25
CA ASN A 86 8.77 3.47 -1.78
C ASN A 86 9.67 2.24 -1.78
N VAL A 87 9.58 1.45 -0.73
CA VAL A 87 10.36 0.21 -0.57
C VAL A 87 9.59 -1.04 -0.98
N ALA A 88 8.41 -0.87 -1.59
CA ALA A 88 7.60 -1.96 -2.12
C ALA A 88 8.36 -2.77 -3.18
N VAL A 89 8.01 -4.03 -3.32
CA VAL A 89 8.65 -4.97 -4.26
C VAL A 89 7.56 -5.73 -5.00
N SER A 90 7.55 -5.68 -6.33
CA SER A 90 6.62 -6.48 -7.11
C SER A 90 6.75 -7.97 -6.79
N GLY A 91 5.61 -8.64 -6.65
CA GLY A 91 5.55 -10.04 -6.24
C GLY A 91 5.76 -10.31 -4.77
N ALA A 92 5.85 -9.28 -3.93
CA ALA A 92 5.90 -9.43 -2.49
C ALA A 92 4.68 -10.18 -1.95
N SER A 93 4.93 -11.07 -0.99
CA SER A 93 3.90 -11.64 -0.12
C SER A 93 4.00 -11.03 1.27
N SER A 94 2.97 -11.24 2.08
CA SER A 94 2.93 -10.87 3.50
C SER A 94 4.18 -11.30 4.28
N SER A 95 4.79 -12.43 3.91
CA SER A 95 6.02 -12.95 4.54
C SER A 95 7.26 -12.06 4.32
N SER A 96 7.26 -11.20 3.29
CA SER A 96 8.38 -10.30 2.99
C SER A 96 8.30 -8.94 3.69
N MET A 97 7.18 -8.64 4.34
CA MET A 97 6.92 -7.32 4.96
C MET A 97 7.95 -6.91 6.02
N PRO A 98 8.46 -7.80 6.91
CA PRO A 98 9.49 -7.41 7.88
C PRO A 98 10.77 -6.86 7.24
N LYS A 99 11.17 -7.43 6.09
CA LYS A 99 12.35 -6.97 5.33
C LYS A 99 12.12 -5.60 4.73
N GLN A 100 10.93 -5.35 4.17
CA GLN A 100 10.58 -4.03 3.65
C GLN A 100 10.49 -2.99 4.78
N ALA A 101 9.91 -3.34 5.94
CA ALA A 101 9.85 -2.45 7.10
C ALA A 101 11.24 -2.05 7.59
N SER A 102 12.16 -3.01 7.67
CA SER A 102 13.55 -2.77 8.07
C SER A 102 14.27 -1.84 7.10
N GLU A 103 14.05 -2.04 5.80
CA GLU A 103 14.60 -1.17 4.74
C GLU A 103 14.02 0.24 4.80
N LEU A 104 12.72 0.40 5.03
CA LEU A 104 12.09 1.71 5.19
C LEU A 104 12.69 2.47 6.39
N VAL A 105 12.79 1.82 7.55
CA VAL A 105 13.41 2.42 8.74
C VAL A 105 14.85 2.81 8.47
N ARG A 106 15.62 2.00 7.73
CA ARG A 106 16.99 2.33 7.33
C ARG A 106 17.02 3.61 6.48
N ARG A 107 16.22 3.69 5.42
CA ARG A 107 16.17 4.86 4.53
C ARG A 107 15.71 6.13 5.26
N MET A 108 14.69 6.02 6.11
CA MET A 108 14.21 7.16 6.92
C MET A 108 15.31 7.72 7.81
N LYS A 109 16.13 6.86 8.46
CA LYS A 109 17.27 7.30 9.28
C LYS A 109 18.37 8.01 8.50
N GLN A 110 18.41 7.87 7.18
CA GLN A 110 19.41 8.51 6.31
C GLN A 110 18.95 9.87 5.77
N LEU A 111 17.70 10.28 6.02
CA LEU A 111 17.22 11.62 5.67
C LEU A 111 17.86 12.66 6.60
N ARG A 112 18.97 13.26 6.15
CA ARG A 112 19.75 14.23 6.94
C ARG A 112 19.15 15.63 6.96
N GLU A 113 18.30 15.96 6.00
CA GLU A 113 17.76 17.30 5.78
C GLU A 113 16.48 17.57 6.58
N LEU A 114 16.00 16.58 7.34
CA LEU A 114 14.70 16.61 8.03
C LEU A 114 14.82 16.05 9.46
N ASP A 115 14.11 16.66 10.40
CA ASP A 115 13.92 16.08 11.73
C ASP A 115 12.89 14.94 11.69
N VAL A 116 13.34 13.76 11.27
CA VAL A 116 12.52 12.53 11.16
C VAL A 116 11.90 12.13 12.50
N PHE A 117 12.48 12.53 13.63
CA PHE A 117 11.93 12.20 14.94
C PHE A 117 10.67 13.01 15.23
N ASN A 118 10.63 14.28 14.85
CA ASN A 118 9.50 15.17 15.13
C ASN A 118 8.49 15.32 13.99
N THR A 119 8.83 14.91 12.77
CA THR A 119 7.92 14.95 11.61
C THR A 119 7.03 13.71 11.54
N TRP A 120 5.74 13.89 11.24
CA TRP A 120 4.82 12.77 11.04
C TRP A 120 5.04 12.09 9.69
N ALA A 121 5.05 10.75 9.74
CA ALA A 121 5.08 9.90 8.56
C ALA A 121 3.72 9.25 8.28
N LEU A 122 3.23 9.38 7.05
CA LEU A 122 2.16 8.54 6.52
C LEU A 122 2.78 7.37 5.77
N VAL A 123 2.56 6.15 6.25
CA VAL A 123 3.09 4.92 5.64
C VAL A 123 1.94 4.13 5.04
N ILE A 124 1.89 4.01 3.72
CA ILE A 124 0.83 3.26 3.03
C ILE A 124 1.38 1.89 2.62
N VAL A 125 0.79 0.84 3.18
CA VAL A 125 1.16 -0.55 2.93
C VAL A 125 0.10 -1.22 2.07
N THR A 126 0.43 -1.68 0.87
CA THR A 126 -0.49 -2.43 0.01
C THR A 126 -0.01 -3.87 -0.14
N ILE A 127 -0.73 -4.83 0.45
CA ILE A 127 -0.28 -6.22 0.40
C ILE A 127 -1.44 -7.20 0.29
N GLY A 128 -1.23 -8.22 -0.53
CA GLY A 128 -2.08 -9.40 -0.56
C GLY A 128 -2.78 -9.63 -1.88
N THR A 129 -2.89 -8.61 -2.74
CA THR A 129 -3.51 -8.78 -4.06
C THR A 129 -2.71 -9.78 -4.88
N GLU A 130 -1.38 -9.66 -4.93
CA GLU A 130 -0.55 -10.63 -5.65
C GLU A 130 -0.50 -12.00 -4.97
N GLU A 131 -0.49 -12.05 -3.64
CA GLU A 131 -0.46 -13.29 -2.87
C GLU A 131 -1.74 -14.11 -3.06
N VAL A 132 -2.90 -13.45 -2.95
CA VAL A 132 -4.21 -14.04 -3.26
C VAL A 132 -4.27 -14.49 -4.71
N CYS A 133 -3.73 -13.69 -5.64
CA CYS A 133 -3.87 -13.96 -7.05
C CYS A 133 -2.96 -15.07 -7.58
N LYS A 134 -1.76 -15.21 -7.02
CA LYS A 134 -0.77 -16.23 -7.40
C LYS A 134 -1.01 -17.55 -6.68
N ASN A 135 -1.27 -17.49 -5.38
CA ASN A 135 -1.21 -18.66 -4.50
C ASN A 135 -2.56 -19.01 -3.86
N CYS A 136 -3.52 -18.09 -3.82
CA CYS A 136 -4.82 -18.28 -3.15
C CYS A 136 -4.65 -18.66 -1.67
N THR A 137 -3.66 -18.05 -1.00
CA THR A 137 -3.32 -18.30 0.39
C THR A 137 -3.72 -17.12 1.27
N GLY A 138 -4.07 -17.43 2.53
CA GLY A 138 -4.21 -16.41 3.57
C GLY A 138 -2.88 -15.74 3.89
N PRO A 139 -2.90 -14.59 4.58
CA PRO A 139 -1.68 -13.86 4.92
C PRO A 139 -0.87 -14.55 6.00
N ASN A 140 0.43 -14.27 6.00
CA ASN A 140 1.31 -14.52 7.14
C ASN A 140 1.12 -13.42 8.20
N THR A 141 0.12 -13.57 9.07
CA THR A 141 -0.20 -12.59 10.13
C THR A 141 0.99 -12.28 11.03
N LYS A 142 1.83 -13.28 11.34
CA LYS A 142 3.02 -13.08 12.19
C LYS A 142 4.02 -12.13 11.52
N ALA A 143 4.25 -12.27 10.23
CA ALA A 143 5.14 -11.38 9.48
C ALA A 143 4.56 -9.96 9.36
N LEU A 144 3.23 -9.81 9.24
CA LEU A 144 2.58 -8.49 9.26
C LEU A 144 2.76 -7.80 10.61
N ILE A 145 2.54 -8.52 11.71
CA ILE A 145 2.78 -8.02 13.08
C ILE A 145 4.24 -7.62 13.25
N GLU A 146 5.18 -8.50 12.87
CA GLU A 146 6.62 -8.23 12.98
C GLU A 146 7.04 -6.98 12.18
N ALA A 147 6.49 -6.81 10.97
CA ALA A 147 6.74 -5.61 10.16
C ALA A 147 6.28 -4.34 10.87
N LEU A 148 5.07 -4.33 11.44
CA LEU A 148 4.58 -3.17 12.19
C LEU A 148 5.36 -2.95 13.48
N ASP A 149 5.82 -3.99 14.16
CA ASP A 149 6.70 -3.86 15.34
C ASP A 149 8.07 -3.26 14.97
N VAL A 150 8.59 -3.57 13.78
CA VAL A 150 9.80 -2.92 13.24
C VAL A 150 9.54 -1.43 12.98
N LEU A 151 8.42 -1.08 12.33
CA LEU A 151 8.05 0.32 12.08
C LEU A 151 7.82 1.08 13.40
N ASN A 152 7.07 0.51 14.34
CA ASN A 152 6.78 1.10 15.63
C ASN A 152 8.07 1.40 16.40
N ARG A 153 9.04 0.47 16.44
CA ARG A 153 10.34 0.72 17.08
C ARG A 153 11.22 1.69 16.31
N GLY A 154 11.11 1.73 14.99
CA GLY A 154 11.99 2.49 14.10
C GLY A 154 11.55 3.93 13.83
N ILE A 155 10.26 4.23 13.95
CA ILE A 155 9.66 5.52 13.55
C ILE A 155 8.97 6.15 14.76
N HIS A 156 9.25 7.43 15.02
CA HIS A 156 8.74 8.08 16.23
C HIS A 156 7.27 8.51 16.13
N LYS A 157 6.90 9.07 14.98
CA LYS A 157 5.57 9.59 14.66
C LYS A 157 5.09 9.01 13.33
N ALA A 158 4.14 8.09 13.36
CA ALA A 158 3.60 7.51 12.13
C ALA A 158 2.11 7.17 12.22
N LEU A 159 1.43 7.39 11.10
CA LEU A 159 0.15 6.76 10.80
C LEU A 159 0.39 5.73 9.69
N VAL A 160 0.14 4.46 9.99
CA VAL A 160 0.26 3.38 9.01
C VAL A 160 -1.12 3.06 8.45
N ILE A 161 -1.29 3.09 7.14
CA ILE A 161 -2.51 2.65 6.46
C ILE A 161 -2.23 1.32 5.80
N LEU A 162 -2.82 0.24 6.31
CA LEU A 162 -2.61 -1.11 5.83
C LEU A 162 -3.79 -1.52 4.93
N LEU A 163 -3.55 -1.61 3.63
CA LEU A 163 -4.53 -1.94 2.59
C LEU A 163 -4.36 -3.41 2.18
N GLY A 164 -5.44 -4.16 2.32
CA GLY A 164 -5.49 -5.58 1.98
C GLY A 164 -5.75 -5.86 0.51
N PRO A 165 -6.08 -7.11 0.15
CA PRO A 165 -6.38 -7.50 -1.22
C PRO A 165 -7.49 -6.64 -1.84
N ILE A 166 -7.35 -6.36 -3.13
CA ILE A 166 -8.37 -5.62 -3.87
C ILE A 166 -9.59 -6.50 -4.10
N HIS A 167 -10.77 -5.91 -3.95
CA HIS A 167 -12.06 -6.49 -4.32
C HIS A 167 -12.72 -5.63 -5.40
N VAL A 168 -12.51 -5.97 -6.67
CA VAL A 168 -13.10 -5.21 -7.79
C VAL A 168 -14.46 -5.81 -8.13
N THR A 169 -15.51 -5.00 -8.10
CA THR A 169 -16.87 -5.47 -8.35
C THR A 169 -17.70 -4.50 -9.18
N SER A 170 -18.72 -5.03 -9.85
CA SER A 170 -19.81 -4.24 -10.42
C SER A 170 -20.71 -3.68 -9.33
N LEU A 171 -21.36 -2.54 -9.60
CA LEU A 171 -22.40 -1.97 -8.74
C LEU A 171 -23.57 -2.95 -8.50
N TYR A 172 -23.88 -3.80 -9.49
CA TYR A 172 -25.03 -4.71 -9.44
C TYR A 172 -24.70 -6.08 -8.81
N GLU A 173 -23.42 -6.44 -8.68
CA GLU A 173 -22.97 -7.78 -8.25
C GLU A 173 -21.84 -7.70 -7.21
N GLN A 174 -22.06 -6.99 -6.10
CA GLN A 174 -21.03 -6.68 -5.08
C GLN A 174 -20.29 -7.90 -4.49
N LYS A 175 -20.89 -9.09 -4.57
CA LYS A 175 -20.28 -10.33 -4.08
C LYS A 175 -19.25 -10.92 -5.05
N PHE A 176 -19.27 -10.51 -6.32
CA PHE A 176 -18.40 -11.07 -7.34
C PHE A 176 -17.11 -10.24 -7.48
N ASN A 177 -15.99 -10.81 -7.05
CA ASN A 177 -14.67 -10.21 -7.29
C ASN A 177 -14.18 -10.56 -8.70
N LEU A 178 -14.05 -9.55 -9.56
CA LEU A 178 -13.57 -9.70 -10.94
C LEU A 178 -12.11 -10.16 -11.03
N LEU A 179 -11.33 -10.04 -9.95
CA LEU A 179 -9.99 -10.61 -9.91
C LEU A 179 -10.01 -12.14 -9.89
N LYS A 180 -11.10 -12.77 -9.40
CA LYS A 180 -11.24 -14.24 -9.36
C LYS A 180 -11.04 -14.88 -10.75
N THR A 181 -11.60 -14.29 -11.79
CA THR A 181 -11.52 -14.83 -13.16
C THR A 181 -10.20 -14.52 -13.85
N ARG A 182 -9.40 -13.59 -13.31
CA ARG A 182 -8.12 -13.15 -13.90
C ARG A 182 -6.91 -13.80 -13.25
N CYS A 183 -7.07 -14.29 -12.03
CA CYS A 183 -6.02 -14.92 -11.24
C CYS A 183 -6.00 -16.44 -11.46
N LEU A 184 -4.85 -16.96 -11.90
CA LEU A 184 -4.69 -18.39 -12.24
C LEU A 184 -5.13 -19.33 -11.12
N CYS A 185 -4.83 -19.00 -9.85
CA CYS A 185 -5.17 -19.89 -8.74
C CYS A 185 -6.65 -19.89 -8.36
N SER A 186 -7.39 -18.80 -8.64
CA SER A 186 -8.78 -18.61 -8.19
C SER A 186 -9.82 -18.82 -9.28
N GLN A 187 -9.41 -18.87 -10.56
CA GLN A 187 -10.30 -19.15 -11.70
C GLN A 187 -11.13 -20.42 -11.50
N SER A 188 -10.53 -21.48 -10.98
CA SER A 188 -11.18 -22.78 -10.78
C SER A 188 -11.77 -22.98 -9.37
N LYS A 189 -11.73 -21.95 -8.50
CA LYS A 189 -12.20 -22.05 -7.12
C LYS A 189 -13.67 -21.68 -7.02
N ASP A 190 -14.40 -22.35 -6.14
CA ASP A 190 -15.78 -21.98 -5.83
C ASP A 190 -15.85 -20.71 -4.95
N ASP A 191 -17.05 -20.12 -4.87
CA ASP A 191 -17.27 -18.88 -4.12
C ASP A 191 -17.14 -19.06 -2.60
N ARG A 192 -17.33 -20.28 -2.09
CA ARG A 192 -17.17 -20.60 -0.67
C ARG A 192 -15.70 -20.55 -0.30
N PHE A 193 -14.82 -21.11 -1.13
CA PHE A 193 -13.38 -21.02 -0.97
C PHE A 193 -12.92 -19.56 -0.99
N MET A 194 -13.38 -18.77 -1.96
CA MET A 194 -13.00 -17.36 -2.06
C MET A 194 -13.49 -16.55 -0.85
N SER A 195 -14.71 -16.79 -0.38
CA SER A 195 -15.23 -16.18 0.85
C SER A 195 -14.38 -16.54 2.07
N ALA A 196 -14.05 -17.82 2.24
CA ALA A 196 -13.21 -18.29 3.34
C ALA A 196 -11.78 -17.73 3.28
N LEU A 197 -11.24 -17.50 2.07
CA LEU A 197 -9.96 -16.83 1.88
C LEU A 197 -10.04 -15.35 2.28
N SER A 198 -11.07 -14.63 1.84
CA SER A 198 -11.30 -13.25 2.24
C SER A 198 -11.46 -13.10 3.76
N GLU A 199 -12.17 -14.01 4.41
CA GLU A 199 -12.30 -14.03 5.87
C GLU A 199 -10.95 -14.22 6.59
N GLN A 200 -10.03 -15.01 6.05
CA GLN A 200 -8.68 -15.16 6.62
C GLN A 200 -7.91 -13.83 6.56
N TRP A 201 -8.00 -13.11 5.45
CA TRP A 201 -7.39 -11.79 5.30
C TRP A 201 -8.01 -10.76 6.26
N ILE A 202 -9.35 -10.75 6.38
CA ILE A 202 -10.07 -9.88 7.33
C ILE A 202 -9.60 -10.13 8.77
N LYS A 203 -9.66 -11.38 9.23
CA LYS A 203 -9.25 -11.73 10.60
C LYS A 203 -7.79 -11.39 10.89
N ALA A 204 -6.90 -11.58 9.91
CA ALA A 204 -5.50 -11.24 10.06
C ALA A 204 -5.29 -9.73 10.23
N PHE A 205 -5.97 -8.92 9.42
CA PHE A 205 -5.85 -7.47 9.47
C PHE A 205 -6.48 -6.88 10.72
N GLU A 206 -7.61 -7.41 11.17
CA GLU A 206 -8.21 -7.09 12.47
C GLU A 206 -7.22 -7.38 13.61
N HIS A 207 -6.59 -8.57 13.60
CA HIS A 207 -5.60 -8.94 14.60
C HIS A 207 -4.38 -7.98 14.58
N VAL A 208 -3.89 -7.62 13.39
CA VAL A 208 -2.79 -6.67 13.24
C VAL A 208 -3.16 -5.29 13.80
N GLN A 209 -4.37 -4.79 13.52
CA GLN A 209 -4.85 -3.52 14.04
C GLN A 209 -4.99 -3.56 15.57
N THR A 210 -5.64 -4.58 16.12
CA THR A 210 -5.78 -4.75 17.57
C THR A 210 -4.43 -4.84 18.28
N HIS A 211 -3.43 -5.51 17.67
CA HIS A 211 -2.06 -5.55 18.20
C HIS A 211 -1.44 -4.15 18.32
N MET A 212 -1.66 -3.29 17.33
CA MET A 212 -1.17 -1.89 17.36
C MET A 212 -1.91 -1.01 18.34
N GLU A 213 -3.24 -1.14 18.43
CA GLU A 213 -4.05 -0.43 19.43
C GLU A 213 -3.63 -0.78 20.86
N ASN A 214 -3.30 -2.06 21.11
CA ASN A 214 -2.83 -2.54 22.41
C ASN A 214 -1.47 -1.98 22.83
N ALA A 215 -0.64 -1.51 21.89
CA ALA A 215 0.62 -0.85 22.21
C ALA A 215 0.41 0.53 22.89
N LYS A 216 -0.81 1.09 22.85
CA LYS A 216 -1.23 2.33 23.53
C LYS A 216 -0.32 3.54 23.29
N ARG A 217 0.34 3.59 22.13
CA ARG A 217 1.23 4.70 21.76
C ARG A 217 0.46 5.77 21.00
N LYS A 218 0.44 6.99 21.54
CA LYS A 218 -0.30 8.12 20.93
C LYS A 218 0.29 8.61 19.62
N THR A 219 1.57 8.37 19.37
CA THR A 219 2.29 8.86 18.19
C THR A 219 2.47 7.81 17.10
N PHE A 220 1.97 6.59 17.29
CA PHE A 220 2.11 5.52 16.32
C PHE A 220 0.87 4.66 16.34
N ASN A 221 0.16 4.56 15.22
CA ASN A 221 -0.98 3.68 15.10
C ASN A 221 -1.13 3.17 13.65
N ALA A 222 -1.89 2.10 13.48
CA ALA A 222 -2.21 1.52 12.19
C ALA A 222 -3.73 1.48 11.98
N LEU A 223 -4.18 1.89 10.80
CA LEU A 223 -5.55 1.67 10.31
C LEU A 223 -5.49 0.54 9.29
N ALA A 224 -6.18 -0.57 9.57
CA ALA A 224 -6.26 -1.69 8.65
C ALA A 224 -7.57 -1.63 7.84
N LEU A 225 -7.44 -1.61 6.52
CA LEU A 225 -8.52 -1.79 5.57
C LEU A 225 -8.36 -3.21 4.97
N PRO A 226 -9.03 -4.22 5.54
CA PRO A 226 -8.78 -5.63 5.23
C PRO A 226 -9.05 -6.02 3.78
N MET A 227 -9.91 -5.26 3.10
CA MET A 227 -10.21 -5.38 1.68
C MET A 227 -10.34 -3.99 1.09
N LEU A 228 -9.67 -3.74 -0.03
CA LEU A 228 -9.84 -2.50 -0.78
C LEU A 228 -10.89 -2.73 -1.88
N THR A 229 -12.14 -2.38 -1.58
CA THR A 229 -13.25 -2.56 -2.51
C THR A 229 -13.29 -1.43 -3.54
N VAL A 230 -13.22 -1.79 -4.81
CA VAL A 230 -13.37 -0.85 -5.94
C VAL A 230 -14.66 -1.20 -6.67
N THR A 231 -15.63 -0.27 -6.64
CA THR A 231 -16.91 -0.44 -7.32
C THR A 231 -16.97 0.45 -8.57
N SER A 232 -17.49 -0.09 -9.66
CA SER A 232 -17.71 0.69 -10.89
C SER A 232 -18.93 0.19 -11.66
N ARG A 233 -19.54 1.08 -12.45
CA ARG A 233 -20.58 0.71 -13.43
C ARG A 233 -19.99 -0.11 -14.58
N TYR A 234 -18.72 0.13 -14.91
CA TYR A 234 -17.99 -0.55 -15.99
C TYR A 234 -16.68 -1.13 -15.44
N PRO A 235 -16.72 -2.07 -14.49
CA PRO A 235 -15.52 -2.48 -13.75
C PRO A 235 -14.49 -3.18 -14.64
N TYR A 236 -14.88 -3.72 -15.80
CA TYR A 236 -13.96 -4.28 -16.78
C TYR A 236 -13.02 -3.24 -17.41
N SER A 237 -13.42 -1.96 -17.49
CA SER A 237 -12.58 -0.89 -18.03
C SER A 237 -11.43 -0.51 -17.11
N LEU A 238 -11.49 -0.92 -15.84
CA LEU A 238 -10.45 -0.67 -14.85
C LEU A 238 -9.25 -1.62 -14.99
N PHE A 239 -9.37 -2.61 -15.86
CA PHE A 239 -8.33 -3.60 -16.06
C PHE A 239 -7.64 -3.47 -17.40
N ILE A 240 -6.34 -3.72 -17.39
CA ILE A 240 -5.56 -3.87 -18.62
C ILE A 240 -5.89 -5.24 -19.25
N PRO A 241 -6.15 -5.30 -20.57
CA PRO A 241 -6.34 -6.57 -21.28
C PRO A 241 -5.13 -7.50 -21.10
N ASN A 242 -5.39 -8.79 -20.87
CA ASN A 242 -4.38 -9.86 -20.71
C ASN A 242 -3.37 -9.66 -19.56
N LYS A 243 -3.63 -8.75 -18.62
CA LYS A 243 -2.84 -8.60 -17.39
C LYS A 243 -3.67 -9.00 -16.18
N VAL A 244 -2.97 -9.66 -15.27
CA VAL A 244 -3.50 -10.20 -14.02
C VAL A 244 -3.74 -9.08 -13.00
N CYS A 245 -2.83 -8.09 -12.97
CA CYS A 245 -2.91 -6.95 -12.07
C CYS A 245 -3.61 -5.74 -12.73
N PHE A 246 -4.20 -4.95 -11.84
CA PHE A 246 -4.96 -3.74 -12.10
C PHE A 246 -4.04 -2.59 -12.51
N CYS A 247 -4.51 -1.68 -13.37
CA CYS A 247 -4.06 -0.28 -13.42
C CYS A 247 -5.09 0.54 -14.21
N CYS A 248 -5.80 1.43 -13.52
CA CYS A 248 -5.99 2.85 -13.83
C CYS A 248 -6.81 3.51 -12.69
N PHE A 249 -6.17 4.38 -11.92
CA PHE A 249 -6.79 5.62 -11.46
C PHE A 249 -6.06 6.76 -12.17
#